data_AF-A0A0E3KNQ9-F1
#
_entry.id   AF-A0A0E3KNQ9-F1
#
_cell.length_a   1.000
_cell.length_b   1.000
_cell.length_c   1.000
_cell.angle_alpha   90.00
_cell.angle_beta   90.00
_cell.angle_gamma   90.00
#
_symmetry.space_group_name_H-M   'P 1'
#
loop_
_entity.id
_entity.type
_entity.pdbx_description
1 polymer ?
#
loop_
_entity_poly.entity_id
_entity_poly.type
_entity_poly.pdbx_seq_one_letter_code
_entity_poly.pdbx_strand_id
1 'polypeptide(L)'
;MDGVLKSWAVPKEPPKEAGIRRLAVETEDHPLEYADFEGEIPEGEYGAGTVEIWDKGTFELLKREEKEIVVALEGEKLRGDYVLIRTKYGKGEKGWLFFKKAN
;
A
#
# COMPACT_ATOMS: atom_id res chain seq x y z
N MET A 1 5.59 -8.32 6.02
CA MET A 1 4.85 -9.56 6.36
C MET A 1 5.62 -10.72 5.74
N ASP A 2 5.76 -11.86 6.42
CA ASP A 2 6.45 -13.05 5.87
C ASP A 2 7.87 -12.78 5.33
N GLY A 3 8.60 -11.83 5.95
CA GLY A 3 9.96 -11.47 5.52
C GLY A 3 10.07 -10.62 4.25
N VAL A 4 8.94 -10.16 3.69
CA VAL A 4 8.89 -9.32 2.48
C VAL A 4 7.98 -8.10 2.67
N LEU A 5 8.10 -7.14 1.76
CA LEU A 5 7.14 -6.06 1.57
C LEU A 5 6.05 -6.54 0.61
N LYS A 6 4.85 -6.75 1.15
CA LYS A 6 3.65 -6.93 0.33
C LYS A 6 3.27 -5.57 -0.24
N SER A 7 3.15 -5.48 -1.56
CA SER A 7 3.14 -4.19 -2.25
C SER A 7 1.89 -3.98 -3.11
N TRP A 8 1.42 -2.73 -3.13
CA TRP A 8 0.32 -2.27 -3.97
C TRP A 8 0.64 -0.92 -4.60
N ALA A 9 0.35 -0.78 -5.89
CA ALA A 9 0.37 0.50 -6.59
C ALA A 9 -0.96 1.25 -6.35
N VAL A 10 -0.88 2.47 -5.83
CA VAL A 10 -2.05 3.35 -5.60
C VAL A 10 -1.93 4.57 -6.52
N PRO A 11 -2.74 4.72 -7.58
CA PRO A 11 -2.56 5.78 -8.58
C PRO A 11 -2.82 7.22 -8.10
N LYS A 12 -3.33 7.38 -6.89
CA LYS A 12 -3.62 8.67 -6.25
C LYS A 12 -3.13 8.59 -4.81
N GLU A 13 -2.81 9.74 -4.22
CA GLU A 13 -2.36 9.79 -2.83
C GLU A 13 -3.25 8.98 -1.88
N PRO A 14 -2.64 8.21 -0.96
CA PRO A 14 -3.34 7.52 0.13
C PRO A 14 -4.32 8.44 0.87
N PRO A 15 -5.51 7.92 1.23
CA PRO A 15 -6.52 8.75 1.87
C PRO A 15 -6.17 9.02 3.33
N LYS A 16 -5.82 10.26 3.67
CA LYS A 16 -5.54 10.66 5.06
C LYS A 16 -6.79 10.70 5.95
N GLU A 17 -7.95 10.88 5.33
CA GLU A 17 -9.26 10.98 5.97
C GLU A 17 -10.18 9.81 5.58
N ALA A 18 -11.12 9.49 6.48
CA ALA A 18 -12.16 8.49 6.21
C ALA A 18 -13.13 8.94 5.11
N GLY A 19 -13.86 7.98 4.52
CA GLY A 19 -14.83 8.23 3.46
C GLY A 19 -14.25 8.30 2.04
N ILE A 20 -12.91 8.40 1.90
CA ILE A 20 -12.23 8.35 0.60
C ILE A 20 -11.77 6.93 0.32
N ARG A 21 -12.14 6.42 -0.87
CA ARG A 21 -11.74 5.09 -1.36
C ARG A 21 -10.75 5.23 -2.50
N ARG A 22 -9.67 4.44 -2.46
CA ARG A 22 -8.66 4.36 -3.52
C ARG A 22 -8.62 2.95 -4.12
N LEU A 23 -8.36 2.89 -5.42
CA LEU A 23 -7.91 1.65 -6.06
C LEU A 23 -6.46 1.41 -5.64
N ALA A 24 -6.18 0.22 -5.16
CA ALA A 24 -4.84 -0.31 -4.93
C ALA A 24 -4.68 -1.55 -5.81
N VAL A 25 -3.59 -1.65 -6.56
CA VAL A 25 -3.33 -2.77 -7.48
C VAL A 25 -2.17 -3.56 -6.93
N GLU A 26 -2.38 -4.84 -6.62
CA GLU A 26 -1.34 -5.71 -6.07
C GLU A 26 -0.18 -5.87 -7.07
N THR A 27 1.03 -5.66 -6.59
CA THR A 27 2.27 -5.80 -7.35
C THR A 27 3.13 -6.93 -6.78
N GLU A 28 4.31 -7.12 -7.34
CA GLU A 28 5.28 -8.09 -6.84
C GLU A 28 5.77 -7.71 -5.43
N ASP A 29 6.16 -8.73 -4.67
CA ASP A 29 6.78 -8.56 -3.37
C ASP A 29 8.14 -7.87 -3.53
N HIS A 30 8.48 -6.97 -2.60
CA HIS A 30 9.77 -6.29 -2.59
C HIS A 30 10.62 -6.75 -1.39
N PRO A 31 11.96 -6.72 -1.49
CA PRO A 31 12.82 -7.02 -0.35
C PRO A 31 12.68 -5.92 0.71
N LEU A 32 12.88 -6.26 2.00
CA LEU A 32 12.67 -5.32 3.11
C LEU A 32 13.54 -4.06 3.01
N GLU A 33 14.76 -4.18 2.49
CA GLU A 33 15.67 -3.07 2.24
C GLU A 33 15.12 -2.02 1.25
N TYR A 34 14.15 -2.40 0.40
CA TYR A 34 13.51 -1.48 -0.53
C TYR A 34 12.65 -0.43 0.18
N ALA A 35 12.28 -0.64 1.46
CA ALA A 35 11.57 0.37 2.26
C ALA A 35 12.42 1.61 2.57
N ASP A 36 13.74 1.53 2.37
CA ASP A 36 14.71 2.61 2.57
C ASP A 36 15.23 3.19 1.25
N PHE A 37 14.74 2.72 0.10
CA PHE A 37 15.24 3.15 -1.21
C PHE A 37 14.63 4.49 -1.64
N GLU A 38 15.50 5.43 -2.01
CA GLU A 38 15.18 6.66 -2.72
C GLU A 38 16.18 6.84 -3.87
N GLY A 39 15.71 7.31 -5.01
CA GLY A 39 16.57 7.51 -6.17
C GLY A 39 15.84 7.44 -7.50
N GLU A 40 16.61 7.21 -8.56
CA GLU A 40 16.09 7.10 -9.92
C GLU A 40 16.24 5.66 -10.41
N ILE A 41 15.13 5.07 -10.85
CA ILE A 41 15.12 3.78 -11.52
C ILE A 41 15.29 4.05 -13.02
N PRO A 42 16.31 3.48 -13.68
CA PRO A 42 16.60 3.73 -15.09
C PRO A 42 15.42 3.45 -16.01
N GLU A 43 15.33 4.18 -17.11
CA GLU A 43 14.36 3.91 -18.17
C GLU A 43 14.53 2.48 -18.73
N GLY A 44 13.42 1.79 -18.97
CA GLY A 44 13.40 0.41 -19.46
C GLY A 44 13.37 -0.65 -18.35
N GLU A 45 13.70 -0.29 -17.12
CA GLU A 45 13.55 -1.15 -15.95
C GLU A 45 12.11 -1.11 -15.40
N TYR A 46 11.70 -2.17 -14.71
CA TYR A 46 10.41 -2.20 -14.03
C TYR A 46 10.40 -1.18 -12.87
N GLY A 47 9.44 -0.25 -12.92
CA GLY A 47 9.36 0.85 -11.95
C GLY A 47 10.18 2.09 -12.33
N ALA A 48 10.64 2.20 -13.59
CA ALA A 48 11.36 3.37 -14.09
C ALA A 48 10.74 4.72 -13.65
N GLY A 49 11.61 5.63 -13.22
CA GLY A 49 11.25 6.94 -12.71
C GLY A 49 11.86 7.23 -11.33
N THR A 50 11.51 8.39 -10.79
CA THR A 50 11.97 8.82 -9.47
C THR A 50 11.15 8.17 -8.36
N VAL A 51 11.84 7.60 -7.38
CA VAL A 51 11.28 7.04 -6.14
C VAL A 51 11.68 7.93 -4.97
N GLU A 52 10.67 8.39 -4.24
CA GLU A 52 10.81 9.18 -3.00
C GLU A 52 9.99 8.48 -1.90
N ILE A 53 10.51 8.47 -0.67
CA ILE A 53 9.76 7.99 0.49
C ILE A 53 8.73 9.05 0.88
N TRP A 54 7.49 8.87 0.41
CA TRP A 54 6.42 9.79 0.73
C TRP A 54 5.96 9.69 2.19
N ASP A 55 5.93 8.50 2.78
CA ASP A 55 5.62 8.29 4.20
C ASP A 55 6.29 7.01 4.68
N LYS A 56 6.61 6.93 5.97
CA LYS A 56 7.26 5.77 6.57
C LYS A 56 6.85 5.64 8.03
N GLY A 57 6.79 4.41 8.49
CA GLY A 57 6.42 4.11 9.87
C GLY A 57 6.34 2.62 10.13
N THR A 58 5.67 2.29 11.22
CA THR A 58 5.34 0.91 11.58
C THR A 58 3.83 0.68 11.42
N PHE A 59 3.43 -0.58 11.56
CA PHE A 59 2.01 -0.92 11.63
C PHE A 59 1.79 -2.09 12.59
N GLU A 60 0.59 -2.14 13.15
CA GLU A 60 0.06 -3.32 13.81
C GLU A 60 -0.89 -4.06 12.86
N LEU A 61 -0.74 -5.38 12.75
CA LEU A 61 -1.63 -6.20 11.93
C LEU A 61 -2.86 -6.58 12.75
N LEU A 62 -4.02 -6.00 12.41
CA LEU A 62 -5.28 -6.25 13.11
C LEU A 62 -6.05 -7.44 12.52
N LYS A 63 -5.97 -7.63 11.20
CA LYS A 63 -6.62 -8.74 10.49
C LYS A 63 -5.88 -9.07 9.19
N ARG A 64 -5.77 -10.37 8.87
CA ARG A 64 -5.24 -10.86 7.58
C ARG A 64 -6.00 -12.10 7.12
N GLU A 65 -6.73 -11.94 6.02
CA GLU A 65 -7.43 -12.99 5.28
C GLU A 65 -7.07 -12.87 3.80
N GLU A 66 -7.48 -13.85 2.97
CA GLU A 66 -7.17 -13.87 1.53
C GLU A 66 -7.66 -12.61 0.78
N LYS A 67 -8.74 -12.00 1.25
CA LYS A 67 -9.42 -10.88 0.57
C LYS A 67 -9.57 -9.64 1.45
N GLU A 68 -9.04 -9.65 2.65
CA GLU A 68 -9.15 -8.54 3.59
C GLU A 68 -7.91 -8.44 4.46
N ILE A 69 -7.32 -7.24 4.52
CA ILE A 69 -6.22 -6.91 5.42
C ILE A 69 -6.62 -5.64 6.17
N VAL A 70 -6.48 -5.67 7.49
CA VAL A 70 -6.71 -4.52 8.36
C VAL A 70 -5.44 -4.27 9.17
N VAL A 71 -4.97 -3.03 9.15
CA VAL A 71 -3.76 -2.60 9.85
C VAL A 71 -3.99 -1.27 10.57
N ALA A 72 -3.38 -1.10 11.73
CA ALA A 72 -3.23 0.22 12.34
C ALA A 72 -1.87 0.78 11.91
N LEU A 73 -1.87 1.85 11.12
CA LEU A 73 -0.65 2.52 10.66
C LEU A 73 -0.19 3.56 11.68
N GLU A 74 1.12 3.62 11.91
CA GLU A 74 1.80 4.68 12.67
C GLU A 74 2.93 5.25 11.80
N GLY A 75 2.56 6.05 10.81
CA GLY A 75 3.46 6.83 9.97
C GLY A 75 3.49 8.32 10.31
N GLU A 76 4.29 9.08 9.59
CA GLU A 76 4.32 10.53 9.71
C GLU A 76 3.04 11.16 9.14
N LYS A 77 2.57 10.65 8.00
CA LYS A 77 1.38 11.17 7.28
C LYS A 77 0.14 10.30 7.48
N LEU A 78 0.27 8.98 7.48
CA LEU A 78 -0.85 8.04 7.64
C LEU A 78 -0.87 7.47 9.06
N ARG A 79 -1.96 7.76 9.78
CA ARG A 79 -2.18 7.25 11.14
C ARG A 79 -3.59 6.68 11.31
N GLY A 80 -3.71 5.63 12.11
CA GLY A 80 -4.95 4.95 12.48
C GLY A 80 -5.26 3.71 11.64
N ASP A 81 -6.50 3.23 11.72
CA ASP A 81 -6.94 1.99 11.08
C ASP A 81 -7.15 2.17 9.56
N TYR A 82 -6.51 1.31 8.77
CA TYR A 82 -6.68 1.21 7.32
C TYR A 82 -7.08 -0.20 6.91
N VAL A 83 -7.82 -0.27 5.80
CA VAL A 83 -8.36 -1.51 5.25
C VAL A 83 -7.98 -1.64 3.78
N LEU A 84 -7.52 -2.82 3.40
CA LEU A 84 -7.41 -3.31 2.03
C LEU A 84 -8.44 -4.43 1.82
N ILE A 85 -9.36 -4.26 0.87
CA ILE A 85 -10.35 -5.30 0.50
C ILE A 85 -10.19 -5.66 -0.97
N ARG A 86 -9.99 -6.95 -1.26
CA ARG A 86 -9.87 -7.44 -2.63
C ARG A 86 -11.22 -7.34 -3.34
N THR A 87 -11.24 -6.74 -4.52
CA THR A 87 -12.45 -6.48 -5.30
C THR A 87 -12.33 -7.01 -6.71
N LYS A 88 -13.45 -7.40 -7.31
CA LYS A 88 -13.53 -7.78 -8.72
C LYS A 88 -13.56 -6.58 -9.67
N TYR A 89 -13.71 -5.35 -9.14
CA TYR A 89 -13.77 -4.12 -9.94
C TYR A 89 -12.37 -3.59 -10.27
N GLY A 90 -12.19 -3.06 -11.49
CA GLY A 90 -10.93 -2.42 -11.93
C GLY A 90 -9.99 -3.37 -12.68
N LYS A 91 -9.04 -3.99 -11.99
CA LYS A 91 -7.93 -4.79 -12.56
C LYS A 91 -8.10 -6.31 -12.36
N GLY A 92 -9.33 -6.80 -12.34
CA GLY A 92 -9.63 -8.22 -12.13
C GLY A 92 -9.17 -8.70 -10.76
N GLU A 93 -8.51 -9.86 -10.70
CA GLU A 93 -8.12 -10.49 -9.43
C GLU A 93 -7.04 -9.72 -8.66
N LYS A 94 -6.34 -8.75 -9.25
CA LYS A 94 -5.31 -7.94 -8.56
C LYS A 94 -5.86 -6.64 -7.96
N GLY A 95 -7.16 -6.37 -8.12
CA GLY A 95 -7.79 -5.14 -7.64
C GLY A 95 -8.08 -5.18 -6.15
N TRP A 96 -7.67 -4.13 -5.44
CA TRP A 96 -7.96 -3.91 -4.03
C TRP A 96 -8.55 -2.51 -3.83
N LEU A 97 -9.38 -2.39 -2.79
CA LEU A 97 -9.96 -1.16 -2.31
C LEU A 97 -9.23 -0.77 -1.03
N PHE A 98 -8.57 0.39 -1.06
CA PHE A 98 -7.79 0.93 0.05
C PHE A 98 -8.48 2.16 0.63
N PHE A 99 -8.73 2.16 1.94
CA PHE A 99 -9.37 3.27 2.63
C PHE A 99 -9.05 3.31 4.12
N LYS A 100 -9.11 4.50 4.70
CA LYS A 100 -9.08 4.71 6.15
C LYS A 100 -10.44 4.34 6.75
N LYS A 101 -10.44 3.57 7.83
CA LYS A 101 -11.66 3.19 8.55
C LYS A 101 -12.28 4.44 9.19
N ALA A 102 -13.60 4.57 9.12
CA ALA A 102 -14.31 5.56 9.91
C ALA A 102 -14.38 5.08 11.36
N ASN A 103 -14.03 5.96 12.30
CA ASN A 103 -14.22 5.71 13.73
C ASN A 103 -15.70 5.79 14.10
#